data_AF-A0A8D8AZW0-F1
#
_entry.id   AF-A0A8D8AZW0-F1
#
_cell.length_a   1.000
_cell.length_b   1.000
_cell.length_c   1.000
_cell.angle_alpha   90.00
_cell.angle_beta   90.00
_cell.angle_gamma   90.00
#
_symmetry.space_group_name_H-M   'P 1'
#
loop_
_entity.id
_entity.type
_entity.pdbx_description
1 polymer ?
#
loop_
_entity_poly.entity_id
_entity_poly.type
_entity_poly.pdbx_seq_one_letter_code
_entity_poly.pdbx_strand_id
1 'polypeptide(L)'
;MKIRLIVWLAITVLTSLVEGQFEYFTDDPPDDYFKRKSLDDCPIRFYWDMDKFNVHYAFGGVRAVRGEFQHMAAIGWNNSGSIKYLCGGSLITSRFVLTAAHCVADGEGKPPVTVRLGDTNLNSTEDVQFSQQVRIKALKRHPQYRFSRKYYDIALIELEEEVKFNEAICPACLWLEENAPTEQMNAVGFGVTGFGEELSPTLQKVNLSEIDKDDCLRRLPKNSRALPEGLVQSQFCAASDHQDTCEGDSGGPLQIERLDVNNVMVPLIAGVVSFGTPCTEGSTGVYTRVAAYRDWIEKETARSFSYSTCARTSGCHTRKHVRSNIDSPPSAPFHRVGLLWNHTDLNEFQCGGTLVDYKFVLTSAHCARFKQGFPKLIVVGDSKQIVPIESVHIHPMYTPDKPENDLALLKLTKYLNPRGDMLPACLWREDEVKDEYGQMHYSTYSSRFDSLKYFHEDVYSRYVIGTNIEENGKCANTTFRSKNLLCGQNNVKLIPTVCKVQTKLFIVT
;
A
#
# COMPACT_ATOMS: atom_id res chain seq x y z
N MET A 1 -47.96 -24.80 -45.62
CA MET A 1 -46.93 -23.74 -45.70
C MET A 1 -47.52 -22.48 -45.10
N LYS A 2 -46.89 -21.90 -44.07
CA LYS A 2 -47.42 -20.96 -43.05
C LYS A 2 -47.88 -21.65 -41.75
N ILE A 3 -47.59 -20.97 -40.64
CA ILE A 3 -47.73 -21.34 -39.21
C ILE A 3 -46.53 -22.11 -38.62
N ARG A 4 -45.34 -21.50 -38.67
CA ARG A 4 -44.25 -21.67 -37.67
C ARG A 4 -43.38 -20.40 -37.60
N LEU A 5 -44.02 -19.23 -37.45
CA LEU A 5 -43.30 -17.95 -37.42
C LEU A 5 -43.95 -16.92 -36.47
N ILE A 6 -44.40 -17.35 -35.28
CA ILE A 6 -44.99 -16.45 -34.25
C ILE A 6 -44.47 -16.69 -32.82
N VAL A 7 -43.55 -17.63 -32.57
CA VAL A 7 -43.09 -17.92 -31.18
C VAL A 7 -41.69 -17.34 -30.86
N TRP A 8 -41.06 -16.62 -31.78
CA TRP A 8 -39.67 -16.14 -31.62
C TRP A 8 -39.50 -14.61 -31.51
N LEU A 9 -40.57 -13.85 -31.26
CA LEU A 9 -40.53 -12.38 -31.32
C LEU A 9 -41.19 -11.65 -30.13
N ALA A 10 -41.33 -12.31 -28.98
CA ALA A 10 -41.89 -11.66 -27.78
C ALA A 10 -41.24 -12.09 -26.46
N ILE A 11 -39.92 -12.32 -26.45
CA ILE A 11 -39.11 -12.37 -25.22
C ILE A 11 -37.80 -11.59 -25.48
N THR A 12 -37.93 -10.30 -25.77
CA THR A 12 -36.82 -9.35 -25.78
C THR A 12 -37.30 -8.07 -25.09
N VAL A 13 -37.47 -8.14 -23.77
CA VAL A 13 -37.68 -6.96 -22.93
C VAL A 13 -36.99 -7.20 -21.58
N LEU A 14 -35.96 -6.40 -21.33
CA LEU A 14 -35.37 -6.03 -20.03
C LEU A 14 -34.73 -7.15 -19.19
N THR A 15 -33.48 -7.47 -19.50
CA THR A 15 -32.45 -7.59 -18.44
C THR A 15 -31.39 -6.55 -18.71
N SER A 16 -31.61 -5.34 -18.18
CA SER A 16 -30.54 -4.40 -17.92
C SER A 16 -29.47 -5.11 -17.11
N LEU A 17 -28.25 -5.18 -17.66
CA LEU A 17 -27.04 -5.44 -16.88
C LEU A 17 -26.92 -4.28 -15.88
N VAL A 18 -27.51 -4.46 -14.70
CA VAL A 18 -27.05 -3.78 -13.50
C VAL A 18 -25.77 -4.52 -13.13
N GLU A 19 -24.61 -3.92 -13.37
CA GLU A 19 -23.39 -4.30 -12.66
C GLU A 19 -23.68 -4.10 -11.17
N GLY A 20 -24.13 -5.16 -10.51
CA GLY A 20 -24.35 -5.16 -9.07
C GLY A 20 -23.01 -4.93 -8.39
N GLN A 21 -22.91 -3.91 -7.54
CA GLN A 21 -21.84 -3.81 -6.56
C GLN A 21 -21.78 -5.14 -5.80
N PHE A 22 -20.62 -5.80 -5.83
CA PHE A 22 -20.41 -7.05 -5.11
C PHE A 22 -20.44 -6.78 -3.60
N GLU A 23 -21.28 -7.52 -2.87
CA GLU A 23 -21.40 -7.41 -1.41
C GLU A 23 -20.58 -8.49 -0.71
N TYR A 24 -19.61 -8.08 0.12
CA TYR A 24 -18.83 -8.96 0.99
C TYR A 24 -19.63 -9.47 2.19
N PHE A 25 -20.76 -8.83 2.52
CA PHE A 25 -21.59 -9.17 3.66
C PHE A 25 -23.06 -9.36 3.29
N THR A 26 -23.64 -10.46 3.77
CA THR A 26 -25.02 -10.88 3.50
C THR A 26 -25.83 -10.97 4.80
N ASP A 27 -27.14 -10.78 4.71
CA ASP A 27 -28.04 -10.97 5.85
C ASP A 27 -28.26 -12.47 6.16
N ASP A 28 -28.14 -13.32 5.14
CA ASP A 28 -28.27 -14.77 5.28
C ASP A 28 -26.95 -15.45 5.67
N PRO A 29 -27.00 -16.47 6.55
CA PRO A 29 -25.84 -17.25 6.94
C PRO A 29 -25.35 -18.16 5.79
N PRO A 30 -24.03 -18.27 5.57
CA PRO A 30 -23.45 -19.25 4.65
C PRO A 30 -23.78 -20.70 5.02
N ASP A 31 -23.81 -21.60 4.01
CA ASP A 31 -24.26 -23.00 4.15
C ASP A 31 -23.47 -23.83 5.17
N ASP A 32 -22.23 -23.45 5.44
CA ASP A 32 -21.31 -24.09 6.37
C ASP A 32 -21.21 -23.37 7.72
N TYR A 33 -21.85 -22.21 7.89
CA TYR A 33 -21.88 -21.45 9.14
C TYR A 33 -22.34 -22.31 10.33
N PHE A 34 -23.41 -23.09 10.15
CA PHE A 34 -23.96 -23.97 11.19
C PHE A 34 -23.24 -25.32 11.34
N LYS A 35 -22.30 -25.63 10.44
CA LYS A 35 -21.51 -26.88 10.50
C LYS A 35 -20.30 -26.76 11.41
N ARG A 36 -19.93 -25.52 11.77
CA ARG A 36 -18.80 -25.20 12.63
C ARG A 36 -18.99 -25.73 14.05
N LYS A 37 -17.97 -26.43 14.56
CA LYS A 37 -17.90 -26.90 15.95
C LYS A 37 -16.79 -26.24 16.77
N SER A 38 -15.73 -25.76 16.12
CA SER A 38 -14.64 -25.01 16.76
C SER A 38 -14.06 -23.98 15.78
N LEU A 39 -12.92 -23.37 16.11
CA LEU A 39 -12.16 -22.54 15.17
C LEU A 39 -11.09 -23.35 14.41
N ASP A 40 -10.95 -24.64 14.73
CA ASP A 40 -9.90 -25.52 14.20
C ASP A 40 -10.07 -25.87 12.72
N ASP A 41 -11.30 -25.79 12.23
CA ASP A 41 -11.67 -26.07 10.85
C ASP A 41 -11.52 -24.84 9.95
N CYS A 42 -11.11 -23.68 10.48
CA CYS A 42 -10.92 -22.45 9.71
C CYS A 42 -10.11 -22.65 8.39
N PRO A 43 -8.97 -23.37 8.37
CA PRO A 43 -8.20 -23.57 7.14
C PRO A 43 -8.97 -24.39 6.10
N ILE A 44 -9.65 -25.45 6.54
CA ILE A 44 -10.47 -26.31 5.67
C ILE A 44 -11.72 -25.56 5.20
N ARG A 45 -12.20 -24.59 5.97
CA ARG A 45 -13.41 -23.84 5.66
C ARG A 45 -13.17 -22.72 4.67
N PHE A 46 -12.13 -21.93 4.89
CA PHE A 46 -11.88 -20.70 4.13
C PHE A 46 -10.76 -20.84 3.10
N TYR A 47 -9.84 -21.80 3.26
CA TYR A 47 -8.61 -21.91 2.46
C TYR A 47 -8.46 -23.27 1.75
N TRP A 48 -9.55 -24.02 1.55
CA TRP A 48 -9.52 -25.37 0.94
C TRP A 48 -9.18 -25.39 -0.55
N ASP A 49 -9.35 -24.27 -1.24
CA ASP A 49 -9.12 -24.13 -2.68
C ASP A 49 -8.30 -22.85 -2.93
N MET A 50 -7.02 -22.91 -2.56
CA MET A 50 -6.09 -21.79 -2.77
C MET A 50 -5.89 -21.47 -4.26
N ASP A 51 -6.15 -22.43 -5.16
CA ASP A 51 -6.06 -22.24 -6.61
C ASP A 51 -7.12 -21.27 -7.14
N LYS A 52 -8.25 -21.09 -6.45
CA LYS A 52 -9.24 -20.03 -6.75
C LYS A 52 -8.73 -18.61 -6.50
N PHE A 53 -7.70 -18.46 -5.67
CA PHE A 53 -7.05 -17.18 -5.37
C PHE A 53 -5.79 -16.96 -6.22
N ASN A 54 -5.54 -17.81 -7.22
CA ASN A 54 -4.77 -17.42 -8.39
C ASN A 54 -5.58 -16.38 -9.17
N VAL A 55 -5.70 -15.19 -8.58
CA VAL A 55 -6.16 -14.01 -9.29
C VAL A 55 -5.18 -13.82 -10.42
N HIS A 56 -5.70 -13.92 -11.64
CA HIS A 56 -5.02 -13.43 -12.83
C HIS A 56 -4.38 -12.09 -12.47
N TYR A 57 -3.04 -12.01 -12.61
CA TYR A 57 -2.34 -10.74 -12.58
C TYR A 57 -3.12 -9.76 -13.46
N ALA A 58 -3.76 -8.78 -12.83
CA ALA A 58 -4.10 -7.58 -13.56
C ALA A 58 -2.74 -7.03 -13.99
N PHE A 59 -2.49 -7.05 -15.29
CA PHE A 59 -1.30 -6.46 -15.86
C PHE A 59 -1.23 -5.00 -15.38
N GLY A 60 -0.13 -4.59 -14.75
CA GLY A 60 0.16 -3.18 -14.48
C GLY A 60 -0.22 -2.58 -13.11
N GLY A 61 -0.12 -3.34 -12.00
CA GLY A 61 -0.19 -2.80 -10.63
C GLY A 61 -1.53 -2.97 -9.92
N VAL A 62 -1.60 -2.55 -8.65
CA VAL A 62 -2.84 -2.55 -7.84
C VAL A 62 -3.36 -1.12 -7.72
N ARG A 63 -4.67 -0.93 -7.80
CA ARG A 63 -5.28 0.37 -7.58
C ARG A 63 -4.95 0.88 -6.16
N ALA A 64 -4.50 2.13 -6.08
CA ALA A 64 -4.27 2.82 -4.84
C ALA A 64 -5.57 3.40 -4.28
N VAL A 65 -5.66 3.42 -2.94
CA VAL A 65 -6.84 3.87 -2.23
C VAL A 65 -6.74 5.35 -1.88
N ARG A 66 -7.88 6.00 -1.62
CA ARG A 66 -7.90 7.42 -1.22
C ARG A 66 -7.06 7.63 0.03
N GLY A 67 -6.13 8.57 -0.03
CA GLY A 67 -5.26 8.90 1.09
C GLY A 67 -4.15 7.88 1.37
N GLU A 68 -3.97 6.86 0.51
CA GLU A 68 -2.84 5.93 0.63
C GLU A 68 -1.51 6.64 0.36
N PHE A 69 -1.44 7.37 -0.76
CA PHE A 69 -0.25 8.10 -1.18
C PHE A 69 -0.53 9.60 -1.23
N GLN A 70 -0.67 10.19 -0.04
CA GLN A 70 -1.13 11.60 0.13
C GLN A 70 -0.20 12.65 -0.51
N HIS A 71 1.02 12.28 -0.89
CA HIS A 71 1.98 13.15 -1.55
C HIS A 71 1.93 13.04 -3.07
N MET A 72 1.18 12.10 -3.64
CA MET A 72 1.15 11.88 -5.08
C MET A 72 0.58 13.11 -5.80
N ALA A 73 1.29 13.54 -6.85
CA ALA A 73 0.96 14.70 -7.65
C ALA A 73 0.83 14.33 -9.12
N ALA A 74 -0.28 14.68 -9.77
CA ALA A 74 -0.44 14.58 -11.21
C ALA A 74 -0.11 15.94 -11.86
N ILE A 75 0.84 15.96 -12.79
CA ILE A 75 1.31 17.16 -13.48
C ILE A 75 0.60 17.28 -14.82
N GLY A 76 -0.04 18.42 -15.06
CA GLY A 76 -0.98 18.63 -16.16
C GLY A 76 -0.56 19.70 -17.16
N TRP A 77 -0.77 19.41 -18.44
CA TRP A 77 -0.59 20.30 -19.58
C TRP A 77 -1.93 20.74 -20.15
N ASN A 78 -1.99 21.94 -20.70
CA ASN A 78 -3.16 22.39 -21.44
C ASN A 78 -3.19 21.70 -22.81
N ASN A 79 -4.28 21.00 -23.09
CA ASN A 79 -4.54 20.32 -24.34
C ASN A 79 -5.91 20.75 -24.89
N SER A 80 -5.92 21.76 -25.76
CA SER A 80 -7.12 22.19 -26.50
C SER A 80 -8.37 22.44 -25.62
N GLY A 81 -8.18 22.99 -24.42
CA GLY A 81 -9.26 23.32 -23.49
C GLY A 81 -9.50 22.29 -22.38
N SER A 82 -8.81 21.15 -22.38
CA SER A 82 -8.76 20.21 -21.25
C SER A 82 -7.36 20.10 -20.67
N ILE A 83 -7.23 19.56 -19.45
CA ILE A 83 -5.93 19.27 -18.84
C ILE A 83 -5.60 17.81 -19.10
N LYS A 84 -4.42 17.57 -19.71
CA LYS A 84 -3.87 16.22 -19.87
C LYS A 84 -2.74 16.01 -18.86
N TYR A 85 -2.90 15.05 -17.96
CA TYR A 85 -1.87 14.68 -17.01
C TYR A 85 -0.91 13.69 -17.68
N LEU A 86 0.37 14.05 -17.75
CA LEU A 86 1.38 13.26 -18.49
C LEU A 86 2.53 12.77 -17.60
N CYS A 87 2.68 13.36 -16.41
CA CYS A 87 3.72 12.99 -15.45
C CYS A 87 3.17 12.96 -14.03
N GLY A 88 3.84 12.17 -13.20
CA GLY A 88 3.73 12.16 -11.76
C GLY A 88 4.72 13.10 -11.06
N GLY A 89 4.54 13.22 -9.75
CA GLY A 89 5.41 13.96 -8.85
C GLY A 89 5.08 13.63 -7.41
N SER A 90 5.92 14.14 -6.51
CA SER A 90 5.75 13.99 -5.06
C SER A 90 5.73 15.35 -4.39
N LEU A 91 4.66 15.67 -3.68
CA LEU A 91 4.62 16.81 -2.79
C LEU A 91 5.63 16.62 -1.66
N ILE A 92 6.63 17.49 -1.56
CA ILE A 92 7.70 17.40 -0.54
C ILE A 92 7.60 18.53 0.50
N THR A 93 6.82 19.57 0.22
CA THR A 93 6.43 20.64 1.16
C THR A 93 5.04 21.17 0.79
N SER A 94 4.48 22.14 1.53
CA SER A 94 3.21 22.79 1.14
C SER A 94 3.26 23.55 -0.20
N ARG A 95 4.45 23.78 -0.79
CA ARG A 95 4.61 24.59 -2.00
C ARG A 95 5.47 23.95 -3.09
N PHE A 96 6.15 22.84 -2.79
CA PHE A 96 7.10 22.22 -3.73
C PHE A 96 6.72 20.77 -4.03
N VAL A 97 6.72 20.45 -5.31
CA VAL A 97 6.58 19.10 -5.85
C VAL A 97 7.91 18.69 -6.50
N LEU A 98 8.42 17.51 -6.13
CA LEU A 98 9.56 16.85 -6.73
C LEU A 98 9.10 16.00 -7.92
N THR A 99 9.79 16.07 -9.05
CA THR A 99 9.48 15.30 -10.25
C THR A 99 10.74 15.11 -11.10
N ALA A 100 10.62 14.45 -12.25
CA ALA A 100 11.70 14.30 -13.21
C ALA A 100 11.92 15.59 -14.01
N ALA A 101 13.16 15.84 -14.43
CA ALA A 101 13.50 17.02 -15.24
C ALA A 101 12.87 16.98 -16.63
N HIS A 102 12.66 15.78 -17.19
CA HIS A 102 11.98 15.64 -18.47
C HIS A 102 10.50 16.03 -18.39
N CYS A 103 9.87 15.99 -17.21
CA CYS A 103 8.46 16.36 -16.99
C CYS A 103 8.20 17.87 -16.95
N VAL A 104 9.21 18.73 -17.10
CA VAL A 104 9.00 20.19 -17.14
C VAL A 104 8.67 20.72 -18.53
N ALA A 105 8.67 19.85 -19.54
CA ALA A 105 8.19 20.15 -20.89
C ALA A 105 7.62 18.88 -21.53
N ASP A 106 6.58 19.01 -22.37
CA ASP A 106 6.08 17.90 -23.17
C ASP A 106 6.95 17.65 -24.41
N GLY A 107 6.54 16.69 -25.26
CA GLY A 107 7.23 16.37 -26.51
C GLY A 107 7.28 17.52 -27.53
N GLU A 108 6.46 18.55 -27.38
CA GLU A 108 6.44 19.77 -28.19
C GLU A 108 7.20 20.93 -27.53
N GLY A 109 7.76 20.72 -26.33
CA GLY A 109 8.46 21.73 -25.56
C GLY A 109 7.56 22.66 -24.74
N LYS A 110 6.26 22.38 -24.62
CA LYS A 110 5.33 23.18 -23.81
C LYS A 110 5.47 22.84 -22.33
N PRO A 111 5.49 23.84 -21.43
CA PRO A 111 5.57 23.58 -20.00
C PRO A 111 4.20 23.11 -19.44
N PRO A 112 4.21 22.33 -18.35
CA PRO A 112 2.99 22.05 -17.60
C PRO A 112 2.43 23.34 -16.99
N VAL A 113 1.12 23.35 -16.76
CA VAL A 113 0.39 24.54 -16.29
C VAL A 113 -0.20 24.36 -14.89
N THR A 114 -0.39 23.12 -14.45
CA THR A 114 -1.05 22.82 -13.19
C THR A 114 -0.56 21.52 -12.57
N VAL A 115 -0.75 21.40 -11.26
CA VAL A 115 -0.56 20.17 -10.49
C VAL A 115 -1.88 19.84 -9.79
N ARG A 116 -2.30 18.59 -9.86
CA ARG A 116 -3.44 18.04 -9.11
C ARG A 116 -2.95 17.10 -8.02
N LEU A 117 -3.46 17.29 -6.80
CA LEU A 117 -3.11 16.54 -5.59
C LEU A 117 -4.36 15.92 -4.98
N GLY A 118 -4.20 14.81 -4.25
CA GLY A 118 -5.27 14.22 -3.45
C GLY A 118 -6.40 13.58 -4.26
N ASP A 119 -6.09 13.12 -5.47
CA ASP A 119 -7.03 12.42 -6.35
C ASP A 119 -6.51 11.00 -6.62
N THR A 120 -7.41 10.03 -6.69
CA THR A 120 -7.11 8.64 -7.07
C THR A 120 -7.76 8.23 -8.39
N ASN A 121 -8.63 9.08 -8.96
CA ASN A 121 -9.24 8.87 -10.26
C ASN A 121 -9.44 10.21 -11.01
N LEU A 122 -8.54 10.51 -11.94
CA LEU A 122 -8.51 11.76 -12.70
C LEU A 122 -9.72 11.98 -13.62
N ASN A 123 -10.51 10.94 -13.89
CA ASN A 123 -11.73 11.01 -14.70
C ASN A 123 -13.02 11.02 -13.87
N SER A 124 -12.93 10.99 -12.54
CA SER A 124 -14.08 10.94 -11.63
C SER A 124 -14.20 12.22 -10.80
N THR A 125 -15.42 12.51 -10.34
CA THR A 125 -15.67 13.56 -9.35
C THR A 125 -15.62 13.06 -7.90
N GLU A 126 -15.38 11.76 -7.68
CA GLU A 126 -15.45 11.10 -6.37
C GLU A 126 -14.52 11.72 -5.31
N ASP A 127 -13.35 12.20 -5.73
CA ASP A 127 -12.30 12.75 -4.86
C ASP A 127 -12.26 14.28 -4.86
N VAL A 128 -13.12 14.96 -5.62
CA VAL A 128 -13.05 16.42 -5.86
C VAL A 128 -13.12 17.24 -4.57
N GLN A 129 -13.80 16.76 -3.54
CA GLN A 129 -13.89 17.47 -2.26
C GLN A 129 -12.57 17.47 -1.47
N PHE A 130 -11.65 16.56 -1.77
CA PHE A 130 -10.35 16.42 -1.11
C PHE A 130 -9.19 16.84 -2.03
N SER A 131 -9.40 16.82 -3.34
CA SER A 131 -8.37 17.17 -4.29
C SER A 131 -8.16 18.68 -4.38
N GLN A 132 -6.93 19.08 -4.70
CA GLN A 132 -6.56 20.46 -4.95
C GLN A 132 -5.82 20.54 -6.29
N GLN A 133 -6.30 21.42 -7.16
CA GLN A 133 -5.66 21.73 -8.42
C GLN A 133 -5.03 23.11 -8.33
N VAL A 134 -3.71 23.17 -8.37
CA VAL A 134 -2.92 24.39 -8.14
C VAL A 134 -2.12 24.72 -9.39
N ARG A 135 -1.99 26.02 -9.68
CA ARG A 135 -1.17 26.52 -10.80
C ARG A 135 0.31 26.47 -10.45
N ILE A 136 1.12 26.40 -11.50
CA ILE A 136 2.57 26.38 -11.39
C ILE A 136 3.12 27.81 -11.44
N LYS A 137 3.90 28.17 -10.43
CA LYS A 137 4.60 29.46 -10.37
C LYS A 137 5.96 29.40 -11.05
N ALA A 138 6.72 28.34 -10.79
CA ALA A 138 8.05 28.17 -11.38
C ALA A 138 8.42 26.70 -11.58
N LEU A 139 9.17 26.45 -12.64
CA LEU A 139 9.77 25.15 -12.97
C LEU A 139 11.29 25.26 -12.78
N LYS A 140 11.81 24.55 -11.78
CA LYS A 140 13.23 24.55 -11.40
C LYS A 140 13.85 23.22 -11.82
N ARG A 141 14.32 23.18 -13.06
CA ARG A 141 15.01 22.02 -13.62
C ARG A 141 16.47 21.99 -13.17
N HIS A 142 17.02 20.80 -12.88
CA HIS A 142 18.44 20.70 -12.56
C HIS A 142 19.31 21.31 -13.68
N PRO A 143 20.28 22.20 -13.37
CA PRO A 143 21.00 22.99 -14.38
C PRO A 143 21.84 22.15 -15.35
N GLN A 144 22.27 20.95 -14.92
CA GLN A 144 23.04 20.02 -15.74
C GLN A 144 22.16 19.10 -16.62
N TYR A 145 20.85 19.08 -16.42
CA TYR A 145 19.95 18.26 -17.23
C TYR A 145 19.96 18.69 -18.70
N ARG A 146 19.93 17.72 -19.60
CA ARG A 146 19.82 17.91 -21.05
C ARG A 146 18.84 16.87 -21.60
N PHE A 147 17.85 17.28 -22.38
CA PHE A 147 16.85 16.35 -22.96
C PHE A 147 17.45 15.24 -23.82
N SER A 148 18.63 15.45 -24.39
CA SER A 148 19.35 14.44 -25.19
C SER A 148 20.08 13.38 -24.35
N ARG A 149 20.15 13.56 -23.03
CA ARG A 149 20.84 12.66 -22.09
C ARG A 149 19.87 12.21 -21.00
N LYS A 150 20.20 11.12 -20.33
CA LYS A 150 19.39 10.56 -19.24
C LYS A 150 19.90 10.88 -17.83
N TYR A 151 20.86 11.81 -17.71
CA TYR A 151 21.46 12.20 -16.44
C TYR A 151 20.80 13.44 -15.85
N TYR A 152 20.92 13.61 -14.53
CA TYR A 152 20.37 14.77 -13.80
C TYR A 152 18.86 14.94 -13.96
N ASP A 153 18.13 13.83 -14.12
CA ASP A 153 16.71 13.85 -14.43
C ASP A 153 15.85 14.09 -13.17
N ILE A 154 15.94 15.32 -12.65
CA ILE A 154 15.25 15.80 -11.46
C ILE A 154 14.87 17.28 -11.59
N ALA A 155 13.68 17.62 -11.12
CA ALA A 155 13.16 18.98 -11.11
C ALA A 155 12.27 19.24 -9.89
N LEU A 156 12.12 20.52 -9.57
CA LEU A 156 11.17 21.02 -8.60
C LEU A 156 10.14 21.89 -9.30
N ILE A 157 8.88 21.72 -8.92
CA ILE A 157 7.77 22.58 -9.30
C ILE A 157 7.41 23.42 -8.07
N GLU A 158 7.51 24.74 -8.19
CA GLU A 158 7.00 25.68 -7.20
C GLU A 158 5.53 26.00 -7.52
N LEU A 159 4.65 25.76 -6.58
CA LEU A 159 3.23 26.05 -6.68
C LEU A 159 2.97 27.55 -6.42
N GLU A 160 1.96 28.10 -7.11
CA GLU A 160 1.53 29.50 -6.95
C GLU A 160 1.03 29.78 -5.53
N GLU A 161 0.33 28.81 -4.94
CA GLU A 161 -0.22 28.88 -3.60
C GLU A 161 0.21 27.66 -2.76
N GLU A 162 0.15 27.81 -1.44
CA GLU A 162 0.39 26.67 -0.54
C GLU A 162 -0.82 25.76 -0.49
N VAL A 163 -0.58 24.47 -0.64
CA VAL A 163 -1.63 23.46 -0.56
C VAL A 163 -2.04 23.27 0.89
N LYS A 164 -3.35 23.11 1.10
CA LYS A 164 -3.91 22.84 2.43
C LYS A 164 -3.86 21.34 2.69
N PHE A 165 -3.17 20.91 3.75
CA PHE A 165 -3.12 19.49 4.07
C PHE A 165 -4.48 18.97 4.52
N ASN A 166 -4.83 17.76 4.09
CA ASN A 166 -6.10 17.10 4.40
C ASN A 166 -5.93 15.57 4.35
N GLU A 167 -7.04 14.83 4.37
CA GLU A 167 -7.05 13.35 4.37
C GLU A 167 -6.40 12.72 3.14
N ALA A 168 -6.30 13.44 2.03
CA ALA A 168 -5.71 12.98 0.77
C ALA A 168 -4.42 13.72 0.38
N ILE A 169 -4.04 14.79 1.08
CA ILE A 169 -2.92 15.66 0.68
C ILE A 169 -1.99 15.93 1.85
N CYS A 170 -0.80 15.33 1.82
CA CYS A 170 0.28 15.53 2.78
C CYS A 170 1.64 15.30 2.13
N PRO A 171 2.68 16.04 2.53
CA PRO A 171 3.98 15.91 1.90
C PRO A 171 4.69 14.62 2.31
N ALA A 172 5.55 14.10 1.45
CA ALA A 172 6.50 13.03 1.76
C ALA A 172 7.82 13.60 2.29
N CYS A 173 8.59 12.74 2.97
CA CYS A 173 9.98 12.99 3.28
C CYS A 173 10.89 12.45 2.18
N LEU A 174 12.16 12.84 2.22
CA LEU A 174 13.17 12.32 1.30
C LEU A 174 13.99 11.23 1.99
N TRP A 175 14.31 10.16 1.27
CA TRP A 175 15.32 9.21 1.70
C TRP A 175 16.70 9.80 1.41
N LEU A 176 17.48 10.02 2.47
CA LEU A 176 18.77 10.71 2.41
C LEU A 176 19.96 9.77 2.56
N GLU A 177 19.74 8.48 2.79
CA GLU A 177 20.82 7.50 2.80
C GLU A 177 21.38 7.31 1.38
N GLU A 178 22.68 7.03 1.30
CA GLU A 178 23.39 6.90 0.03
C GLU A 178 22.81 5.78 -0.85
N ASN A 179 22.56 4.61 -0.25
CA ASN A 179 22.01 3.45 -0.95
C ASN A 179 20.48 3.46 -0.92
N ALA A 180 19.85 2.79 -1.89
CA ALA A 180 18.40 2.66 -1.84
C ALA A 180 18.03 1.69 -0.69
N PRO A 181 16.80 1.74 -0.21
CA PRO A 181 16.31 0.71 0.71
C PRO A 181 16.53 -0.69 0.12
N THR A 182 17.05 -1.61 0.94
CA THR A 182 17.24 -3.02 0.55
C THR A 182 15.93 -3.79 0.50
N GLU A 183 14.84 -3.19 0.98
CA GLU A 183 13.52 -3.80 1.04
C GLU A 183 12.66 -3.38 -0.15
N GLN A 184 11.53 -4.06 -0.34
CA GLN A 184 10.58 -3.67 -1.37
C GLN A 184 10.10 -2.22 -1.16
N MET A 185 10.11 -1.48 -2.25
CA MET A 185 9.66 -0.10 -2.37
C MET A 185 8.40 -0.05 -3.23
N ASN A 186 7.54 0.92 -2.96
CA ASN A 186 6.35 1.17 -3.77
C ASN A 186 6.70 2.20 -4.86
N ALA A 187 6.53 1.85 -6.12
CA ALA A 187 6.38 2.84 -7.19
C ALA A 187 4.89 3.17 -7.35
N VAL A 188 4.58 4.45 -7.55
CA VAL A 188 3.21 4.96 -7.55
C VAL A 188 3.03 5.95 -8.69
N GLY A 189 1.92 5.83 -9.45
CA GLY A 189 1.63 6.75 -10.55
C GLY A 189 0.32 6.48 -11.29
N PHE A 190 0.01 7.36 -12.24
CA PHE A 190 -1.17 7.28 -13.13
C PHE A 190 -0.77 6.75 -14.51
N GLY A 191 0.29 5.93 -14.56
CA GLY A 191 0.81 5.36 -15.78
C GLY A 191 -0.15 4.41 -16.48
N VAL A 192 0.25 4.03 -17.68
CA VAL A 192 -0.42 3.05 -18.52
C VAL A 192 -0.36 1.67 -17.85
N THR A 193 -1.45 0.91 -17.89
CA THR A 193 -1.52 -0.44 -17.27
C THR A 193 -0.98 -1.56 -18.16
N GLY A 194 -0.77 -1.30 -19.46
CA GLY A 194 -0.31 -2.29 -20.42
C GLY A 194 0.30 -1.70 -21.69
N PHE A 195 1.00 -2.53 -22.47
CA PHE A 195 1.66 -2.08 -23.70
C PHE A 195 0.64 -1.54 -24.72
N GLY A 196 0.74 -0.25 -25.05
CA GLY A 196 -0.13 0.40 -26.04
C GLY A 196 -1.52 0.80 -25.53
N GLU A 197 -1.76 0.74 -24.21
CA GLU A 197 -3.01 1.17 -23.59
C GLU A 197 -3.04 2.68 -23.34
N GLU A 198 -4.23 3.21 -23.07
CA GLU A 198 -4.39 4.60 -22.60
C GLU A 198 -3.91 4.74 -21.15
N LEU A 199 -3.55 5.96 -20.74
CA LEU A 199 -3.17 6.27 -19.36
C LEU A 199 -4.27 5.82 -18.41
N SER A 200 -3.91 5.13 -17.32
CA SER A 200 -4.89 4.74 -16.32
C SER A 200 -5.46 6.02 -15.69
N PRO A 201 -6.79 6.21 -15.70
CA PRO A 201 -7.37 7.33 -14.96
C PRO A 201 -7.18 7.14 -13.45
N THR A 202 -6.88 5.91 -13.02
CA THR A 202 -6.81 5.50 -11.61
C THR A 202 -5.38 5.32 -11.15
N LEU A 203 -5.08 5.78 -9.94
CA LEU A 203 -3.75 5.69 -9.37
C LEU A 203 -3.37 4.23 -9.13
N GLN A 204 -2.20 3.81 -9.60
CA GLN A 204 -1.66 2.46 -9.42
C GLN A 204 -0.45 2.46 -8.47
N LYS A 205 -0.20 1.30 -7.85
CA LYS A 205 1.03 1.00 -7.11
C LYS A 205 1.61 -0.35 -7.53
N VAL A 206 2.93 -0.46 -7.42
CA VAL A 206 3.68 -1.69 -7.67
C VAL A 206 4.85 -1.82 -6.70
N ASN A 207 5.13 -3.05 -6.26
CA ASN A 207 6.25 -3.33 -5.35
C ASN A 207 7.49 -3.72 -6.14
N LEU A 208 8.58 -2.97 -5.98
CA LEU A 208 9.85 -3.17 -6.67
C LEU A 208 11.00 -3.31 -5.67
N SER A 209 12.07 -3.99 -6.07
CA SER A 209 13.32 -4.04 -5.32
C SER A 209 14.46 -3.44 -6.14
N GLU A 210 15.45 -2.84 -5.49
CA GLU A 210 16.69 -2.44 -6.16
C GLU A 210 17.36 -3.68 -6.75
N ILE A 211 17.80 -3.59 -8.01
CA ILE A 211 18.56 -4.64 -8.68
C ILE A 211 20.01 -4.20 -8.88
N ASP A 212 20.89 -5.19 -9.00
CA ASP A 212 22.31 -4.96 -9.22
C ASP A 212 22.57 -4.13 -10.50
N LYS A 213 23.62 -3.31 -10.45
CA LYS A 213 23.99 -2.41 -11.55
C LYS A 213 24.27 -3.15 -12.85
N ASP A 214 24.98 -4.28 -12.79
CA ASP A 214 25.31 -5.05 -13.98
C ASP A 214 24.07 -5.76 -14.53
N ASP A 215 23.18 -6.21 -13.65
CA ASP A 215 21.87 -6.74 -14.04
C ASP A 215 21.03 -5.70 -14.76
N CYS A 216 20.96 -4.49 -14.21
CA CYS A 216 20.26 -3.39 -14.83
C CYS A 216 20.83 -3.04 -16.22
N LEU A 217 22.14 -2.87 -16.34
CA LEU A 217 22.78 -2.52 -17.61
C LEU A 217 22.56 -3.59 -18.69
N ARG A 218 22.38 -4.84 -18.30
CA ARG A 218 22.07 -5.94 -19.21
C ARG A 218 20.63 -5.90 -19.72
N ARG A 219 19.68 -5.46 -18.88
CA ARG A 219 18.25 -5.35 -19.20
C ARG A 219 17.91 -4.09 -20.00
N LEU A 220 18.65 -3.00 -19.79
CA LEU A 220 18.38 -1.74 -20.47
C LEU A 220 18.75 -1.77 -21.97
N PRO A 221 17.96 -1.11 -22.84
CA PRO A 221 18.28 -1.01 -24.25
C PRO A 221 19.61 -0.27 -24.43
N LYS A 222 20.49 -0.82 -25.27
CA LYS A 222 21.80 -0.22 -25.57
C LYS A 222 21.64 1.09 -26.34
N ASN A 223 21.56 2.21 -25.63
CA ASN A 223 21.51 3.55 -26.20
C ASN A 223 22.69 4.39 -25.72
N SER A 224 23.86 4.17 -26.32
CA SER A 224 25.11 4.88 -25.99
C SER A 224 25.05 6.40 -26.22
N ARG A 225 24.10 6.90 -27.02
CA ARG A 225 23.89 8.34 -27.19
C ARG A 225 23.16 8.94 -26.00
N ALA A 226 22.16 8.27 -25.45
CA ALA A 226 21.40 8.78 -24.32
C ALA A 226 22.12 8.55 -22.97
N LEU A 227 22.91 7.47 -22.88
CA LEU A 227 23.69 7.03 -21.71
C LEU A 227 25.18 6.81 -22.07
N PRO A 228 25.94 7.86 -22.45
CA PRO A 228 27.35 7.73 -22.83
C PRO A 228 28.27 7.24 -21.71
N GLU A 229 27.93 7.52 -20.45
CA GLU A 229 28.69 7.14 -19.26
C GLU A 229 28.11 5.88 -18.57
N GLY A 230 27.13 5.22 -19.21
CA GLY A 230 26.38 4.13 -18.60
C GLY A 230 25.52 4.62 -17.42
N LEU A 231 25.27 3.72 -16.46
CA LEU A 231 24.54 4.04 -15.22
C LEU A 231 25.49 4.67 -14.21
N VAL A 232 25.16 5.87 -13.73
CA VAL A 232 25.96 6.63 -12.75
C VAL A 232 25.42 6.47 -11.33
N GLN A 233 26.21 6.82 -10.31
CA GLN A 233 25.84 6.65 -8.89
C GLN A 233 24.56 7.40 -8.49
N SER A 234 24.24 8.50 -9.18
CA SER A 234 23.01 9.26 -8.98
C SER A 234 21.76 8.58 -9.58
N GLN A 235 21.88 7.34 -10.04
CA GLN A 235 20.82 6.53 -10.61
C GLN A 235 20.88 5.12 -10.02
N PHE A 236 19.73 4.47 -9.99
CA PHE A 236 19.62 3.07 -9.63
C PHE A 236 18.44 2.44 -10.35
N CYS A 237 18.41 1.12 -10.36
CA CYS A 237 17.37 0.40 -11.05
C CYS A 237 16.53 -0.38 -10.06
N ALA A 238 15.24 -0.39 -10.29
CA ALA A 238 14.33 -1.23 -9.54
C ALA A 238 13.44 -2.00 -10.52
N ALA A 239 13.20 -3.25 -10.17
CA ALA A 239 12.38 -4.16 -10.94
C ALA A 239 11.62 -5.06 -9.96
N SER A 240 10.67 -5.81 -10.50
CA SER A 240 10.13 -6.97 -9.81
C SER A 240 10.11 -8.15 -10.76
N ASP A 241 9.97 -9.35 -10.21
CA ASP A 241 9.99 -10.58 -10.99
C ASP A 241 8.71 -10.75 -11.86
N HIS A 242 7.61 -10.05 -11.52
CA HIS A 242 6.28 -10.28 -12.13
C HIS A 242 5.44 -9.00 -12.38
N GLN A 243 5.93 -7.82 -11.98
CA GLN A 243 5.20 -6.53 -12.02
C GLN A 243 6.11 -5.41 -12.56
N ASP A 244 5.52 -4.38 -13.20
CA ASP A 244 6.26 -3.35 -13.93
C ASP A 244 5.76 -1.93 -13.64
N THR A 245 6.63 -0.93 -13.86
CA THR A 245 6.31 0.51 -13.94
C THR A 245 6.28 0.97 -15.38
N CYS A 246 5.36 1.88 -15.69
CA CYS A 246 4.97 2.12 -17.06
C CYS A 246 5.09 3.57 -17.53
N GLU A 247 4.88 3.77 -18.85
CA GLU A 247 4.71 5.08 -19.45
C GLU A 247 3.63 5.88 -18.69
N GLY A 248 3.89 7.13 -18.30
CA GLY A 248 2.96 7.95 -17.49
C GLY A 248 3.17 7.90 -15.98
N ASP A 249 4.01 6.99 -15.46
CA ASP A 249 4.53 7.07 -14.07
C ASP A 249 5.74 8.03 -13.95
N SER A 250 6.24 8.52 -15.07
CA SER A 250 7.38 9.44 -15.17
C SER A 250 7.31 10.58 -14.16
N GLY A 251 8.37 10.78 -13.40
CA GLY A 251 8.44 11.79 -12.34
C GLY A 251 7.75 11.39 -11.03
N GLY A 252 7.01 10.29 -11.00
CA GLY A 252 6.41 9.72 -9.79
C GLY A 252 7.45 9.16 -8.80
N PRO A 253 7.04 8.93 -7.54
CA PRO A 253 7.92 8.40 -6.51
C PRO A 253 8.17 6.90 -6.63
N LEU A 254 9.41 6.50 -6.34
CA LEU A 254 9.74 5.20 -5.75
C LEU A 254 10.08 5.42 -4.28
N GLN A 255 9.32 4.78 -3.38
CA GLN A 255 9.32 5.15 -1.98
C GLN A 255 9.24 3.98 -1.02
N ILE A 256 9.57 4.26 0.23
CA ILE A 256 9.40 3.34 1.35
C ILE A 256 8.77 4.04 2.54
N GLU A 257 7.97 3.32 3.31
CA GLU A 257 7.38 3.87 4.52
C GLU A 257 8.22 3.55 5.77
N ARG A 258 8.27 4.50 6.70
CA ARG A 258 8.88 4.33 8.02
C ARG A 258 8.05 5.01 9.10
N LEU A 259 8.19 4.53 10.33
CA LEU A 259 7.55 5.14 11.49
C LEU A 259 8.41 6.27 12.08
N ASP A 260 7.77 7.36 12.47
CA ASP A 260 8.38 8.37 13.33
C ASP A 260 8.27 8.00 14.83
N VAL A 261 8.79 8.85 15.73
CA VAL A 261 8.74 8.62 17.19
C VAL A 261 7.33 8.63 17.80
N ASN A 262 6.35 9.14 17.05
CA ASN A 262 4.93 9.24 17.42
C ASN A 262 4.08 8.13 16.77
N ASN A 263 4.72 7.12 16.17
CA ASN A 263 4.09 6.03 15.41
C ASN A 263 3.29 6.52 14.19
N VAL A 264 3.68 7.65 13.61
CA VAL A 264 3.15 8.16 12.36
C VAL A 264 3.90 7.49 11.21
N MET A 265 3.17 6.92 10.25
CA MET A 265 3.75 6.43 9.00
C MET A 265 4.13 7.59 8.10
N VAL A 266 5.38 7.59 7.68
CA VAL A 266 5.98 8.63 6.86
C VAL A 266 6.55 8.00 5.60
N PRO A 267 6.04 8.38 4.41
CA PRO A 267 6.64 7.98 3.15
C PRO A 267 7.96 8.72 2.92
N LEU A 268 8.99 7.98 2.51
CA LEU A 268 10.30 8.50 2.13
C LEU A 268 10.58 8.21 0.66
N ILE A 269 10.74 9.26 -0.13
CA ILE A 269 11.02 9.16 -1.57
C ILE A 269 12.50 8.82 -1.75
N ALA A 270 12.78 7.61 -2.24
CA ALA A 270 14.12 7.12 -2.53
C ALA A 270 14.52 7.37 -3.98
N GLY A 271 13.56 7.25 -4.89
CA GLY A 271 13.76 7.45 -6.32
C GLY A 271 12.68 8.31 -6.96
N VAL A 272 13.04 8.93 -8.08
CA VAL A 272 12.09 9.57 -9.01
C VAL A 272 12.12 8.77 -10.31
N VAL A 273 10.96 8.31 -10.79
CA VAL A 273 10.84 7.56 -12.06
C VAL A 273 11.43 8.39 -13.20
N SER A 274 12.44 7.88 -13.90
CA SER A 274 13.17 8.63 -14.95
C SER A 274 12.98 8.03 -16.34
N PHE A 275 13.37 6.78 -16.54
CA PHE A 275 13.17 6.04 -17.80
C PHE A 275 13.24 4.54 -17.53
N GLY A 276 12.86 3.70 -18.48
CA GLY A 276 12.93 2.25 -18.28
C GLY A 276 12.80 1.48 -19.59
N THR A 277 12.59 0.17 -19.47
CA THR A 277 12.14 -0.68 -20.56
C THR A 277 10.65 -0.48 -20.85
N PRO A 278 10.14 -0.89 -22.03
CA PRO A 278 8.71 -0.85 -22.32
C PRO A 278 7.91 -1.68 -21.32
N CYS A 279 6.66 -1.26 -21.03
CA CYS A 279 5.70 -1.95 -20.17
C CYS A 279 5.50 -3.44 -20.49
N THR A 280 6.28 -4.33 -19.87
CA THR A 280 6.25 -5.79 -20.11
C THR A 280 6.72 -6.53 -18.86
N GLU A 281 6.43 -7.83 -18.79
CA GLU A 281 6.90 -8.68 -17.69
C GLU A 281 8.44 -8.66 -17.56
N GLY A 282 8.94 -8.48 -16.35
CA GLY A 282 10.39 -8.43 -16.05
C GLY A 282 11.08 -7.11 -16.38
N SER A 283 10.32 -6.09 -16.73
CA SER A 283 10.83 -4.76 -17.00
C SER A 283 11.53 -4.09 -15.83
N THR A 284 12.33 -3.10 -16.18
CA THR A 284 13.28 -2.45 -15.29
C THR A 284 13.15 -0.95 -15.45
N GLY A 285 12.77 -0.29 -14.35
CA GLY A 285 12.79 1.15 -14.23
C GLY A 285 14.16 1.63 -13.75
N VAL A 286 14.62 2.74 -14.32
CA VAL A 286 15.74 3.53 -13.82
C VAL A 286 15.19 4.75 -13.12
N TYR A 287 15.69 4.95 -11.91
CA TYR A 287 15.25 5.98 -10.99
C TYR A 287 16.38 6.94 -10.70
N THR A 288 16.06 8.23 -10.65
CA THR A 288 16.99 9.24 -10.14
C THR A 288 17.09 9.09 -8.62
N ARG A 289 18.31 8.85 -8.11
CA ARG A 289 18.58 8.68 -6.67
C ARG A 289 18.43 10.01 -5.94
N VAL A 290 17.39 10.17 -5.14
CA VAL A 290 17.04 11.44 -4.48
C VAL A 290 18.17 11.95 -3.57
N ALA A 291 18.80 11.05 -2.80
CA ALA A 291 19.89 11.40 -1.88
C ALA A 291 21.06 12.13 -2.56
N ALA A 292 21.36 11.79 -3.83
CA ALA A 292 22.44 12.41 -4.60
C ALA A 292 22.18 13.89 -4.95
N TYR A 293 20.93 14.36 -4.81
CA TYR A 293 20.51 15.72 -5.15
C TYR A 293 20.03 16.52 -3.95
N ARG A 294 20.24 16.02 -2.72
CA ARG A 294 19.81 16.68 -1.48
C ARG A 294 20.22 18.15 -1.43
N ASP A 295 21.50 18.45 -1.64
CA ASP A 295 22.03 19.82 -1.53
C ASP A 295 21.38 20.77 -2.54
N TRP A 296 21.13 20.28 -3.76
CA TRP A 296 20.44 21.06 -4.78
C TRP A 296 18.98 21.31 -4.40
N ILE A 297 18.27 20.29 -3.89
CA ILE A 297 16.88 20.42 -3.42
C ILE A 297 16.79 21.43 -2.27
N GLU A 298 17.68 21.31 -1.27
CA GLU A 298 17.70 22.20 -0.10
C GLU A 298 17.98 23.65 -0.51
N LYS A 299 18.92 23.86 -1.45
CA LYS A 299 19.24 25.17 -2.01
C LYS A 299 18.06 25.80 -2.75
N GLU A 300 17.42 25.04 -3.64
CA GLU A 300 16.33 25.56 -4.48
C GLU A 300 15.04 25.86 -3.71
N THR A 301 14.82 25.15 -2.61
CA THR A 301 13.65 25.32 -1.73
C THR A 301 13.92 26.22 -0.52
N ALA A 302 15.20 26.58 -0.28
CA ALA A 302 15.67 27.29 0.91
C ALA A 302 15.23 26.61 2.23
N ARG A 303 15.21 25.27 2.25
CA ARG A 303 14.76 24.45 3.39
C ARG A 303 15.64 23.23 3.57
N SER A 304 15.87 22.84 4.83
CA SER A 304 16.50 21.55 5.17
C SER A 304 15.51 20.41 4.99
N PHE A 305 15.96 19.29 4.42
CA PHE A 305 15.19 18.06 4.31
C PHE A 305 15.67 16.96 5.26
N SER A 306 16.50 17.30 6.26
CA SER A 306 16.91 16.34 7.29
C SER A 306 15.69 15.62 7.89
N TYR A 307 15.85 14.36 8.27
CA TYR A 307 14.77 13.56 8.84
C TYR A 307 14.05 14.25 10.00
N SER A 308 14.81 14.93 10.87
CA SER A 308 14.25 15.69 12.00
C SER A 308 13.45 16.91 11.56
N THR A 309 13.92 17.65 10.55
CA THR A 309 13.18 18.76 9.96
C THR A 309 11.90 18.25 9.33
N CYS A 310 12.00 17.24 8.47
CA CYS A 310 10.85 16.70 7.78
C CYS A 310 9.79 16.23 8.78
N ALA A 311 10.15 15.42 9.78
CA ALA A 311 9.20 14.95 10.79
C ALA A 311 8.49 16.09 11.55
N ARG A 312 9.18 17.22 11.80
CA ARG A 312 8.59 18.39 12.48
C ARG A 312 7.72 19.25 11.57
N THR A 313 8.14 19.47 10.32
CA THR A 313 7.48 20.42 9.40
C THR A 313 6.42 19.76 8.52
N SER A 314 6.43 18.42 8.44
CA SER A 314 5.38 17.65 7.75
C SER A 314 4.22 17.27 8.67
N GLY A 315 3.91 18.15 9.64
CA GLY A 315 2.77 18.03 10.55
C GLY A 315 1.47 17.89 9.76
N CYS A 316 1.09 16.64 9.54
CA CYS A 316 -0.10 16.23 8.82
C CYS A 316 -0.89 15.33 9.77
N HIS A 317 -1.94 15.88 10.37
CA HIS A 317 -2.79 15.19 11.35
C HIS A 317 -3.51 13.97 10.76
N THR A 318 -3.55 13.87 9.44
CA THR A 318 -4.21 12.80 8.68
C THR A 318 -3.25 11.70 8.25
N ARG A 319 -1.96 11.77 8.60
CA ARG A 319 -1.05 10.63 8.38
C ARG A 319 -1.52 9.43 9.20
N LYS A 320 -1.37 8.25 8.62
CA LYS A 320 -1.70 6.96 9.25
C LYS A 320 -0.89 6.77 10.53
N HIS A 321 -1.56 6.66 11.66
CA HIS A 321 -0.95 6.21 12.90
C HIS A 321 -1.03 4.70 12.99
N VAL A 322 0.12 4.01 13.03
CA VAL A 322 0.13 2.55 13.17
C VAL A 322 0.10 2.19 14.64
N ARG A 323 -1.05 1.66 15.07
CA ARG A 323 -1.23 1.08 16.42
C ARG A 323 -1.09 -0.44 16.43
N SER A 324 -1.27 -1.08 15.27
CA SER A 324 -1.02 -2.50 15.01
C SER A 324 -0.53 -2.66 13.58
N ASN A 325 0.66 -3.25 13.39
CA ASN A 325 1.20 -3.53 12.07
C ASN A 325 0.85 -4.98 11.72
N ILE A 326 -0.18 -5.16 10.89
CA ILE A 326 -0.44 -6.44 10.23
C ILE A 326 -0.19 -6.16 8.75
N ASP A 327 0.97 -6.60 8.26
CA ASP A 327 1.30 -6.62 6.84
C ASP A 327 0.59 -7.81 6.19
N SER A 328 -0.13 -7.56 5.10
CA SER A 328 -0.71 -8.60 4.26
C SER A 328 0.19 -8.84 3.06
N PRO A 329 0.59 -10.09 2.75
CA PRO A 329 1.25 -10.40 1.49
C PRO A 329 0.40 -9.98 0.28
N PRO A 330 1.01 -9.54 -0.84
CA PRO A 330 0.28 -9.09 -2.05
C PRO A 330 -0.67 -10.12 -2.67
N SER A 331 -0.52 -11.41 -2.33
CA SER A 331 -1.30 -12.55 -2.84
C SER A 331 -2.18 -13.21 -1.78
N ALA A 332 -2.29 -12.62 -0.60
CA ALA A 332 -3.10 -13.16 0.49
C ALA A 332 -4.50 -12.53 0.51
N PRO A 333 -5.55 -13.29 0.85
CA PRO A 333 -6.87 -12.71 1.06
C PRO A 333 -6.81 -11.67 2.18
N PHE A 334 -7.45 -10.53 1.96
CA PHE A 334 -7.51 -9.47 2.95
C PHE A 334 -8.59 -9.80 3.99
N HIS A 335 -8.21 -9.71 5.26
CA HIS A 335 -9.09 -9.97 6.41
C HIS A 335 -9.28 -8.73 7.28
N ARG A 336 -8.68 -7.61 6.88
CA ARG A 336 -8.66 -6.37 7.65
C ARG A 336 -9.92 -5.55 7.39
N VAL A 337 -10.49 -5.00 8.46
CA VAL A 337 -11.59 -4.04 8.43
C VAL A 337 -11.23 -2.79 9.24
N GLY A 338 -11.77 -1.63 8.85
CA GLY A 338 -11.69 -0.40 9.64
C GLY A 338 -12.82 -0.33 10.67
N LEU A 339 -12.58 0.33 11.81
CA LEU A 339 -13.59 0.55 12.86
C LEU A 339 -14.11 1.98 12.84
N LEU A 340 -15.43 2.16 12.85
CA LEU A 340 -16.09 3.47 12.86
C LEU A 340 -17.00 3.62 14.09
N TRP A 341 -16.93 4.78 14.75
CA TRP A 341 -17.78 5.14 15.90
C TRP A 341 -19.05 5.89 15.47
N ASN A 342 -19.02 6.50 14.29
CA ASN A 342 -20.16 7.17 13.68
C ASN A 342 -20.16 7.03 12.16
N HIS A 343 -21.32 7.20 11.52
CA HIS A 343 -21.46 7.14 10.06
C HIS A 343 -20.69 8.24 9.30
N THR A 344 -20.25 9.29 10.01
CA THR A 344 -19.47 10.41 9.49
C THR A 344 -17.97 10.27 9.76
N ASP A 345 -17.51 9.18 10.37
CA ASP A 345 -16.09 8.97 10.60
C ASP A 345 -15.39 8.69 9.27
N LEU A 346 -14.48 9.57 8.86
CA LEU A 346 -13.79 9.51 7.57
C LEU A 346 -12.47 8.73 7.60
N ASN A 347 -12.05 8.23 8.78
CA ASN A 347 -10.69 7.75 9.00
C ASN A 347 -10.67 6.27 9.43
N GLU A 348 -10.94 5.39 8.48
CA GLU A 348 -10.99 3.92 8.63
C GLU A 348 -9.68 3.29 9.16
N PHE A 349 -8.57 4.03 9.08
CA PHE A 349 -7.24 3.55 9.41
C PHE A 349 -6.79 3.82 10.86
N GLN A 350 -7.56 4.56 11.67
CA GLN A 350 -7.16 4.87 13.06
C GLN A 350 -7.20 3.65 13.99
N CYS A 351 -8.21 2.80 13.82
CA CYS A 351 -8.37 1.54 14.51
C CYS A 351 -8.97 0.53 13.54
N GLY A 352 -8.34 -0.63 13.46
CA GLY A 352 -8.78 -1.72 12.60
C GLY A 352 -9.07 -2.98 13.40
N GLY A 353 -9.67 -3.95 12.73
CA GLY A 353 -9.82 -5.30 13.22
C GLY A 353 -9.53 -6.31 12.13
N THR A 354 -9.40 -7.55 12.55
CA THR A 354 -9.17 -8.71 11.70
C THR A 354 -10.39 -9.61 11.76
N LEU A 355 -11.01 -9.92 10.63
CA LEU A 355 -12.00 -10.97 10.56
C LEU A 355 -11.36 -12.29 10.96
N VAL A 356 -11.96 -12.98 11.92
CA VAL A 356 -11.52 -14.30 12.40
C VAL A 356 -12.60 -15.37 12.19
N ASP A 357 -13.80 -14.96 11.79
CA ASP A 357 -14.90 -15.83 11.41
C ASP A 357 -15.98 -15.06 10.62
N TYR A 358 -17.04 -15.75 10.21
CA TYR A 358 -18.17 -15.21 9.47
C TYR A 358 -18.80 -13.94 10.05
N LYS A 359 -18.84 -13.81 11.39
CA LYS A 359 -19.47 -12.68 12.07
C LYS A 359 -18.55 -11.98 13.06
N PHE A 360 -17.28 -12.38 13.12
CA PHE A 360 -16.42 -12.02 14.24
C PHE A 360 -15.16 -11.31 13.75
N VAL A 361 -14.94 -10.13 14.33
CA VAL A 361 -13.76 -9.31 14.12
C VAL A 361 -13.00 -9.23 15.44
N LEU A 362 -11.73 -9.59 15.42
CA LEU A 362 -10.79 -9.42 16.51
C LEU A 362 -10.14 -8.04 16.41
N THR A 363 -10.06 -7.31 17.51
CA THR A 363 -9.37 -6.01 17.59
C THR A 363 -8.75 -5.82 18.97
N SER A 364 -7.98 -4.76 19.17
CA SER A 364 -7.50 -4.43 20.52
C SER A 364 -8.61 -3.81 21.36
N ALA A 365 -8.60 -4.07 22.67
CA ALA A 365 -9.54 -3.48 23.61
C ALA A 365 -9.39 -1.95 23.69
N HIS A 366 -8.16 -1.46 23.54
CA HIS A 366 -7.87 -0.05 23.38
C HIS A 366 -8.55 0.51 22.12
N CYS A 367 -8.47 -0.19 20.99
CA CYS A 367 -9.20 0.23 19.81
C CYS A 367 -10.70 0.18 20.01
N ALA A 368 -11.26 -0.85 20.64
CA ALA A 368 -12.69 -0.90 20.95
C ALA A 368 -13.18 0.26 21.83
N ARG A 369 -12.30 0.93 22.60
CA ARG A 369 -12.64 2.04 23.50
C ARG A 369 -12.10 3.41 23.07
N PHE A 370 -11.58 3.53 21.86
CA PHE A 370 -10.70 4.64 21.48
C PHE A 370 -11.35 6.04 21.55
N LYS A 371 -12.55 6.22 20.99
CA LYS A 371 -13.37 7.43 21.18
C LYS A 371 -14.40 7.12 22.26
N GLN A 372 -14.83 8.09 23.08
CA GLN A 372 -15.79 7.89 24.18
C GLN A 372 -16.97 6.98 23.77
N GLY A 373 -16.86 5.67 24.02
CA GLY A 373 -17.79 4.65 23.53
C GLY A 373 -17.16 3.56 22.65
N PHE A 374 -18.02 2.75 22.04
CA PHE A 374 -17.66 1.60 21.22
C PHE A 374 -17.80 1.90 19.72
N PRO A 375 -17.00 1.24 18.86
CA PRO A 375 -17.26 1.29 17.43
C PRO A 375 -18.66 0.72 17.17
N LYS A 376 -19.39 1.38 16.27
CA LYS A 376 -20.76 1.00 15.88
C LYS A 376 -20.79 0.27 14.56
N LEU A 377 -19.79 0.47 13.72
CA LEU A 377 -19.74 -0.05 12.37
C LEU A 377 -18.32 -0.52 12.06
N ILE A 378 -18.21 -1.47 11.14
CA ILE A 378 -16.99 -1.74 10.41
C ILE A 378 -17.12 -1.22 8.98
N VAL A 379 -15.97 -0.95 8.36
CA VAL A 379 -15.87 -0.64 6.94
C VAL A 379 -14.84 -1.55 6.28
N VAL A 380 -15.16 -1.98 5.06
CA VAL A 380 -14.39 -2.97 4.29
C VAL A 380 -13.61 -2.26 3.19
N GLY A 381 -12.41 -1.77 3.51
CA GLY A 381 -11.49 -1.12 2.56
C GLY A 381 -12.19 -0.26 1.49
N ASP A 382 -11.82 -0.47 0.23
CA ASP A 382 -12.31 0.31 -0.92
C ASP A 382 -13.78 0.12 -1.28
N SER A 383 -14.39 -0.99 -0.84
CA SER A 383 -15.79 -1.26 -1.15
C SER A 383 -16.74 -0.26 -0.50
N LYS A 384 -16.25 0.47 0.53
CA LYS A 384 -17.06 1.32 1.42
C LYS A 384 -18.27 0.59 1.99
N GLN A 385 -18.28 -0.75 1.98
CA GLN A 385 -19.36 -1.52 2.57
C GLN A 385 -19.29 -1.37 4.08
N ILE A 386 -20.38 -0.82 4.64
CA ILE A 386 -20.51 -0.58 6.07
C ILE A 386 -21.36 -1.67 6.69
N VAL A 387 -20.86 -2.31 7.74
CA VAL A 387 -21.59 -3.35 8.47
C VAL A 387 -21.74 -2.94 9.93
N PRO A 388 -22.96 -2.89 10.48
CA PRO A 388 -23.15 -2.61 11.88
C PRO A 388 -22.55 -3.68 12.80
N ILE A 389 -22.06 -3.22 13.95
CA ILE A 389 -21.59 -4.07 15.04
C ILE A 389 -22.78 -4.37 15.95
N GLU A 390 -23.10 -5.66 16.07
CA GLU A 390 -24.15 -6.20 16.94
C GLU A 390 -23.76 -6.11 18.41
N SER A 391 -22.53 -6.51 18.76
CA SER A 391 -22.03 -6.45 20.12
C SER A 391 -20.50 -6.33 20.19
N VAL A 392 -20.01 -5.72 21.28
CA VAL A 392 -18.57 -5.60 21.57
C VAL A 392 -18.27 -6.31 22.88
N HIS A 393 -17.35 -7.27 22.82
CA HIS A 393 -16.90 -8.06 23.96
C HIS A 393 -15.44 -7.73 24.25
N ILE A 394 -15.20 -6.91 25.27
CA ILE A 394 -13.84 -6.67 25.74
C ILE A 394 -13.41 -7.85 26.61
N HIS A 395 -12.14 -8.25 26.47
CA HIS A 395 -11.56 -9.25 27.35
C HIS A 395 -11.73 -8.84 28.84
N PRO A 396 -12.28 -9.70 29.71
CA PRO A 396 -12.68 -9.32 31.07
C PRO A 396 -11.50 -8.90 31.97
N MET A 397 -10.29 -9.36 31.65
CA MET A 397 -9.06 -8.97 32.35
C MET A 397 -8.33 -7.78 31.71
N TYR A 398 -8.91 -7.11 30.71
CA TYR A 398 -8.32 -5.91 30.13
C TYR A 398 -8.35 -4.77 31.14
N THR A 399 -7.22 -4.07 31.29
CA THR A 399 -7.12 -2.85 32.09
C THR A 399 -6.62 -1.71 31.20
N PRO A 400 -7.27 -0.53 31.22
CA PRO A 400 -6.75 0.63 30.50
C PRO A 400 -5.30 0.93 30.89
N ASP A 401 -4.51 1.38 29.90
CA ASP A 401 -3.09 1.73 30.04
C ASP A 401 -2.15 0.56 30.38
N LYS A 402 -2.66 -0.67 30.40
CA LYS A 402 -1.90 -1.90 30.55
C LYS A 402 -1.92 -2.71 29.24
N PRO A 403 -0.77 -3.25 28.81
CA PRO A 403 -0.71 -4.07 27.60
C PRO A 403 -1.36 -5.45 27.81
N GLU A 404 -1.54 -5.92 29.04
CA GLU A 404 -2.09 -7.25 29.28
C GLU A 404 -3.57 -7.33 28.86
N ASN A 405 -3.89 -8.37 28.10
CA ASN A 405 -5.25 -8.69 27.66
C ASN A 405 -5.92 -7.56 26.84
N ASP A 406 -5.15 -6.80 26.08
CA ASP A 406 -5.64 -5.76 25.16
C ASP A 406 -6.35 -6.38 23.94
N LEU A 407 -7.47 -7.07 24.19
CA LEU A 407 -8.22 -7.85 23.21
C LEU A 407 -9.72 -7.55 23.32
N ALA A 408 -10.36 -7.37 22.17
CA ALA A 408 -11.80 -7.27 22.06
C ALA A 408 -12.31 -8.04 20.84
N LEU A 409 -13.49 -8.62 20.98
CA LEU A 409 -14.20 -9.33 19.93
C LEU A 409 -15.46 -8.54 19.55
N LEU A 410 -15.58 -8.19 18.28
CA LEU A 410 -16.75 -7.52 17.72
C LEU A 410 -17.60 -8.54 16.99
N LYS A 411 -18.88 -8.62 17.32
CA LYS A 411 -19.86 -9.41 16.58
C LYS A 411 -20.57 -8.49 15.59
N LEU A 412 -20.61 -8.86 14.32
CA LEU A 412 -21.27 -8.09 13.25
C LEU A 412 -22.75 -8.44 13.17
N THR A 413 -23.57 -7.59 12.55
CA THR A 413 -24.98 -7.93 12.28
C THR A 413 -25.12 -8.88 11.10
N LYS A 414 -24.32 -8.66 10.04
CA LYS A 414 -24.29 -9.46 8.81
C LYS A 414 -23.22 -10.56 8.85
N TYR A 415 -23.34 -11.52 7.94
CA TYR A 415 -22.39 -12.62 7.73
C TYR A 415 -21.45 -12.28 6.59
N LEU A 416 -20.16 -12.58 6.74
CA LEU A 416 -19.22 -12.58 5.64
C LEU A 416 -19.68 -13.60 4.59
N ASN A 417 -19.66 -13.19 3.33
CA ASN A 417 -19.80 -14.04 2.18
C ASN A 417 -18.38 -14.29 1.62
N PRO A 418 -17.69 -15.37 2.03
CA PRO A 418 -16.29 -15.61 1.66
C PRO A 418 -16.19 -15.91 0.17
N ARG A 419 -15.88 -14.89 -0.63
CA ARG A 419 -15.67 -14.96 -2.07
C ARG A 419 -14.64 -13.95 -2.52
N GLY A 420 -13.90 -14.31 -3.56
CA GLY A 420 -12.96 -13.40 -4.23
C GLY A 420 -11.65 -13.28 -3.46
N ASP A 421 -11.53 -12.23 -2.66
CA ASP A 421 -10.29 -11.73 -2.08
C ASP A 421 -10.41 -11.43 -0.58
N MET A 422 -11.61 -11.57 0.02
CA MET A 422 -11.84 -11.38 1.45
C MET A 422 -12.14 -12.71 2.17
N LEU A 423 -11.25 -13.13 3.07
CA LEU A 423 -11.40 -14.35 3.89
C LEU A 423 -11.03 -14.06 5.35
N PRO A 424 -11.57 -14.77 6.35
CA PRO A 424 -11.15 -14.63 7.75
C PRO A 424 -9.74 -15.18 8.00
N ALA A 425 -8.97 -14.51 8.85
CA ALA A 425 -7.70 -15.03 9.36
C ALA A 425 -7.96 -16.18 10.35
N CYS A 426 -7.25 -17.29 10.16
CA CYS A 426 -7.30 -18.41 11.11
C CYS A 426 -6.45 -18.13 12.35
N LEU A 427 -7.03 -18.34 13.53
CA LEU A 427 -6.33 -18.20 14.79
C LEU A 427 -5.21 -19.24 14.94
N TRP A 428 -4.14 -18.81 15.60
CA TRP A 428 -2.97 -19.63 15.91
C TRP A 428 -3.32 -20.82 16.82
N ARG A 429 -2.56 -21.92 16.66
CA ARG A 429 -2.53 -23.06 17.57
C ARG A 429 -1.13 -23.25 18.13
N GLU A 430 -1.05 -23.44 19.45
CA GLU A 430 0.18 -23.76 20.19
C GLU A 430 0.64 -25.20 19.91
N ASP A 431 0.89 -25.52 18.64
CA ASP A 431 1.53 -26.77 18.23
C ASP A 431 3.05 -26.52 18.24
N GLU A 432 3.77 -27.05 19.24
CA GLU A 432 5.24 -27.05 19.27
C GLU A 432 5.78 -27.93 18.12
N VAL A 433 5.97 -27.37 16.93
CA VAL A 433 6.81 -28.01 15.92
C VAL A 433 8.25 -27.67 16.29
N LYS A 434 8.98 -28.63 16.85
CA LYS A 434 10.44 -28.52 17.05
C LYS A 434 11.13 -29.02 15.80
N ASP A 435 11.92 -28.19 15.13
CA ASP A 435 12.94 -28.69 14.20
C ASP A 435 14.13 -29.30 14.95
N GLU A 436 15.04 -29.94 14.21
CA GLU A 436 16.29 -30.50 14.74
C GLU A 436 17.21 -29.46 15.41
N TYR A 437 16.91 -28.16 15.30
CA TYR A 437 17.67 -27.04 15.84
C TYR A 437 16.99 -26.36 17.05
N GLY A 438 15.83 -26.84 17.50
CA GLY A 438 15.11 -26.30 18.65
C GLY A 438 14.45 -24.93 18.41
N GLN A 439 14.22 -24.54 17.16
CA GLN A 439 13.52 -23.31 16.84
C GLN A 439 12.03 -23.43 17.15
N MET A 440 11.46 -22.35 17.69
CA MET A 440 10.01 -22.20 17.83
C MET A 440 9.44 -21.76 16.49
N HIS A 441 8.45 -22.51 16.02
CA HIS A 441 7.84 -22.37 14.72
C HIS A 441 6.40 -21.86 14.85
N TYR A 442 6.05 -20.79 14.14
CA TYR A 442 4.68 -20.28 14.08
C TYR A 442 3.98 -20.79 12.83
N SER A 443 2.82 -21.43 12.98
CA SER A 443 2.00 -21.82 11.83
C SER A 443 1.22 -20.62 11.29
N THR A 444 1.58 -20.13 10.11
CA THR A 444 0.71 -19.26 9.29
C THR A 444 0.40 -20.00 7.99
N TYR A 445 -0.79 -19.81 7.44
CA TYR A 445 -1.19 -20.46 6.18
C TYR A 445 -0.73 -19.57 5.01
N SER A 446 0.24 -20.04 4.23
CA SER A 446 0.72 -19.48 2.94
C SER A 446 1.18 -20.64 2.04
N SER A 447 1.19 -20.50 0.71
CA SER A 447 1.58 -21.56 -0.23
C SER A 447 3.06 -21.45 -0.66
N ARG A 448 3.74 -22.58 -0.82
CA ARG A 448 5.05 -22.67 -1.52
C ARG A 448 4.78 -23.15 -2.94
N PHE A 449 5.36 -22.46 -3.92
CA PHE A 449 5.56 -23.00 -5.26
C PHE A 449 6.84 -23.85 -5.20
N ASP A 450 6.72 -25.17 -5.30
CA ASP A 450 7.88 -26.03 -5.52
C ASP A 450 7.59 -26.97 -6.69
N SER A 451 8.55 -27.01 -7.60
CA SER A 451 8.41 -27.54 -8.95
C SER A 451 8.08 -29.04 -8.98
N LEU A 452 7.06 -29.40 -9.78
CA LEU A 452 6.92 -30.64 -10.56
C LEU A 452 7.56 -31.93 -9.98
N LYS A 453 6.89 -32.57 -9.00
CA LYS A 453 6.62 -34.03 -8.94
C LYS A 453 6.08 -34.42 -7.56
N TYR A 454 5.26 -35.47 -7.54
CA TYR A 454 4.61 -36.15 -6.40
C TYR A 454 3.19 -35.66 -6.06
N PHE A 455 2.24 -36.13 -6.87
CA PHE A 455 0.85 -36.34 -6.49
C PHE A 455 0.74 -37.62 -5.64
N HIS A 456 -0.18 -37.59 -4.66
CA HIS A 456 -0.61 -38.65 -3.74
C HIS A 456 0.10 -38.72 -2.39
N GLU A 457 -0.33 -37.86 -1.46
CA GLU A 457 -0.65 -38.14 -0.04
C GLU A 457 -1.21 -36.84 0.58
N ASP A 458 -2.14 -36.95 1.53
CA ASP A 458 -2.84 -35.84 2.23
C ASP A 458 -1.88 -35.01 3.11
N VAL A 459 -0.89 -34.38 2.50
CA VAL A 459 0.13 -33.59 3.20
C VAL A 459 -0.06 -32.13 2.85
N TYR A 460 -0.96 -31.48 3.60
CA TYR A 460 -0.97 -30.02 3.71
C TYR A 460 0.41 -29.59 4.22
N SER A 461 1.24 -29.00 3.36
CA SER A 461 2.50 -28.40 3.80
C SER A 461 2.20 -27.16 4.63
N ARG A 462 2.04 -27.36 5.95
CA ARG A 462 1.95 -26.31 6.96
C ARG A 462 3.16 -25.40 6.80
N TYR A 463 2.94 -24.11 6.55
CA TYR A 463 4.03 -23.14 6.63
C TYR A 463 4.40 -22.91 8.09
N VAL A 464 5.69 -22.77 8.29
CA VAL A 464 6.33 -22.49 9.57
C VAL A 464 7.10 -21.19 9.36
N ILE A 465 6.68 -20.11 10.02
CA ILE A 465 7.54 -18.95 10.20
C ILE A 465 8.42 -19.27 11.40
N GLY A 466 9.68 -19.63 11.16
CA GLY A 466 10.70 -19.72 12.21
C GLY A 466 11.07 -18.32 12.66
N THR A 467 10.99 -18.06 13.97
CA THR A 467 11.68 -16.91 14.56
C THR A 467 12.92 -17.41 15.27
N ASN A 468 14.03 -16.70 15.09
CA ASN A 468 15.17 -16.86 15.98
C ASN A 468 14.81 -16.19 17.30
N ILE A 469 14.44 -16.98 18.30
CA ILE A 469 14.53 -16.52 19.69
C ILE A 469 16.03 -16.55 19.99
N GLU A 470 16.71 -15.42 19.90
CA GLU A 470 18.09 -15.35 20.42
C GLU A 470 18.08 -15.84 21.87
N GLU A 471 19.07 -16.67 22.25
CA GLU A 471 19.19 -17.33 23.57
C GLU A 471 19.18 -16.39 24.79
N ASN A 472 19.05 -15.08 24.56
CA ASN A 472 18.79 -14.07 25.57
C ASN A 472 17.32 -13.64 25.61
N GLY A 473 16.39 -14.59 25.47
CA GLY A 473 14.92 -14.45 25.58
C GLY A 473 14.36 -13.82 26.87
N LYS A 474 15.13 -12.98 27.55
CA LYS A 474 14.67 -12.00 28.51
C LYS A 474 14.44 -10.68 27.77
N CYS A 475 13.17 -10.40 27.46
CA CYS A 475 12.68 -9.03 27.34
C CYS A 475 13.35 -8.22 28.46
N ALA A 476 14.20 -7.23 28.09
CA ALA A 476 15.09 -6.55 29.03
C ALA A 476 14.27 -5.95 30.19
N ASN A 477 14.20 -6.73 31.26
CA ASN A 477 13.63 -6.41 32.56
C ASN A 477 12.12 -6.05 32.61
N THR A 478 11.23 -7.00 32.30
CA THR A 478 9.86 -6.99 32.88
C THR A 478 9.32 -8.41 33.11
N THR A 479 9.04 -8.72 34.36
CA THR A 479 8.31 -9.91 34.84
C THR A 479 6.89 -9.97 34.27
N PHE A 480 6.71 -10.52 33.06
CA PHE A 480 5.37 -10.93 32.61
C PHE A 480 5.00 -12.24 33.29
N ARG A 481 3.94 -12.23 34.11
CA ARG A 481 3.47 -13.39 34.88
C ARG A 481 2.54 -14.32 34.09
N SER A 482 2.12 -13.97 32.86
CA SER A 482 1.15 -14.75 32.08
C SER A 482 1.77 -15.32 30.80
N LYS A 483 1.33 -16.53 30.42
CA LYS A 483 1.67 -17.22 29.16
C LYS A 483 1.02 -16.59 27.91
N ASN A 484 0.27 -15.51 28.07
CA ASN A 484 -0.58 -14.94 27.02
C ASN A 484 0.14 -13.89 26.16
N LEU A 485 1.42 -13.65 26.40
CA LEU A 485 2.21 -12.64 25.71
C LEU A 485 3.51 -13.28 25.23
N LEU A 486 3.71 -13.30 23.91
CA LEU A 486 4.95 -13.71 23.29
C LEU A 486 5.77 -12.47 22.94
N CYS A 487 7.00 -12.39 23.45
CA CYS A 487 7.96 -11.35 23.05
C CYS A 487 8.52 -11.71 21.66
N GLY A 488 7.90 -11.17 20.61
CA GLY A 488 8.48 -11.16 19.27
C GLY A 488 9.39 -9.94 19.09
N GLN A 489 10.56 -10.12 18.46
CA GLN A 489 11.39 -8.99 18.05
C GLN A 489 10.74 -8.32 16.83
N ASN A 490 9.80 -7.41 17.08
CA ASN A 490 9.25 -6.57 16.03
C ASN A 490 10.28 -5.46 15.74
N ASN A 491 11.11 -5.65 14.72
CA ASN A 491 12.00 -4.61 14.22
C ASN A 491 11.15 -3.52 13.54
N VAL A 492 10.59 -2.62 14.35
CA VAL A 492 9.90 -1.43 13.88
C VAL A 492 10.90 -0.60 13.07
N LYS A 493 10.65 -0.49 11.77
CA LYS A 493 11.50 0.29 10.85
C LYS A 493 11.22 1.78 11.04
N LEU A 494 12.08 2.42 11.83
CA LEU A 494 12.01 3.86 12.07
C LEU A 494 12.64 4.66 10.94
N ILE A 495 12.28 5.94 10.84
CA ILE A 495 12.99 6.89 9.98
C ILE A 495 14.49 6.83 10.33
N PRO A 496 15.41 6.74 9.35
CA PRO A 496 16.84 6.67 9.65
C PRO A 496 17.29 7.84 10.53
N THR A 497 18.31 7.62 11.39
CA THR A 497 18.80 8.57 12.41
C THR A 497 17.81 8.95 13.52
N VAL A 498 16.55 8.54 13.44
CA VAL A 498 15.55 8.72 14.50
C VAL A 498 15.55 7.48 15.39
N CYS A 499 16.39 7.49 16.43
CA CYS A 499 16.37 6.46 17.47
C CYS A 499 15.32 6.80 18.52
N LYS A 500 14.41 5.88 18.83
CA LYS A 500 13.69 5.90 20.10
C LYS A 500 14.37 4.93 21.06
N VAL A 501 14.84 5.46 22.19
CA VAL A 501 15.09 4.65 23.38
C VAL A 501 13.72 4.29 23.99
N GLN A 502 13.58 3.02 24.38
CA GLN A 502 12.46 2.36 25.07
C GLN A 502 11.33 1.73 24.23
N THR A 503 11.47 0.39 24.10
CA THR A 503 10.52 -0.64 24.54
C THR A 503 9.04 -0.25 24.48
N LYS A 504 8.42 -0.46 23.32
CA LYS A 504 7.00 -0.78 23.28
C LYS A 504 6.83 -2.24 22.89
N LEU A 505 6.40 -3.02 23.86
CA LEU A 505 5.88 -4.38 23.70
C LEU A 505 4.73 -4.30 22.69
N PHE A 506 4.83 -4.99 21.56
CA PHE A 506 3.68 -5.21 20.68
C PHE A 506 3.16 -6.62 20.92
N ILE A 507 1.87 -6.68 21.20
CA ILE A 507 1.13 -7.91 21.44
C ILE A 507 0.81 -8.47 20.06
N VAL A 508 1.38 -9.61 19.71
CA VAL A 508 0.80 -10.46 18.67
C VAL A 508 -0.34 -11.21 19.37
N THR A 509 -1.58 -10.79 19.12
CA THR A 509 -2.79 -11.53 19.53
C THR A 509 -3.10 -12.61 18.53
#